data_AF-A0A0K9PXZ2-F1
#
_entry.id   AF-A0A0K9PXZ2-F1
#
_cell.length_a   1.000
_cell.length_b   1.000
_cell.length_c   1.000
_cell.angle_alpha   90.00
_cell.angle_beta   90.00
_cell.angle_gamma   90.00
#
_symmetry.space_group_name_H-M   'P 1'
#
loop_
_entity.id
_entity.type
_entity.pdbx_description
1 polymer ?
#
loop_
_entity_poly.entity_id
_entity_poly.type
_entity_poly.pdbx_seq_one_letter_code
_entity_poly.pdbx_strand_id
1 'polypeptide(L)'
;MDLEFDIPLSHELVEIVKTVIDRSDGCLKEIYFEVNFIQEHLKLISERSPCLKRLTIYSVQEEFETELIESRHKFPSLEKLGLIGCFEFTDKGMQSIGQIKNLKHFTFGGIYFEERSQSNKQAYQIANNLHGLRKL
;
A
#
# COMPACT_ATOMS: atom_id res chain seq x y z
N MET A 1 -7.79 -14.44 37.30
CA MET A 1 -8.36 -15.32 36.25
C MET A 1 -7.85 -14.72 34.97
N ASP A 2 -6.79 -15.36 34.52
CA ASP A 2 -5.88 -14.93 33.47
C ASP A 2 -6.58 -14.83 32.12
N LEU A 3 -6.20 -13.83 31.33
CA LEU A 3 -6.15 -13.87 29.87
C LEU A 3 -5.01 -12.93 29.44
N GLU A 4 -3.77 -13.37 29.67
CA GLU A 4 -2.62 -12.92 28.88
C GLU A 4 -2.82 -13.38 27.44
N PHE A 5 -3.27 -12.50 26.54
CA PHE A 5 -3.22 -12.70 25.09
C PHE A 5 -3.20 -11.34 24.40
N ASP A 6 -2.09 -10.63 24.52
CA ASP A 6 -1.89 -9.37 23.78
C ASP A 6 -0.45 -9.26 23.24
N ILE A 7 0.02 -10.35 22.62
CA ILE A 7 1.04 -10.26 21.59
C ILE A 7 0.25 -10.27 20.27
N PRO A 8 -0.04 -9.10 19.68
CA PRO A 8 -1.11 -8.96 18.70
C PRO A 8 -0.69 -9.55 17.35
N LEU A 9 -1.65 -10.14 16.62
CA LEU A 9 -1.47 -10.78 15.29
C LEU A 9 -0.61 -9.99 14.29
N SER A 10 -0.46 -8.68 14.47
CA SER A 10 0.41 -7.82 13.68
C SER A 10 1.89 -8.27 13.69
N HIS A 11 2.44 -8.69 14.83
CA HIS A 11 3.85 -9.09 14.91
C HIS A 11 4.13 -10.42 14.18
N GLU A 12 3.17 -11.34 14.16
CA GLU A 12 3.28 -12.58 13.39
C GLU A 12 3.27 -12.31 11.88
N LEU A 13 2.42 -11.39 11.43
CA LEU A 13 2.36 -10.98 10.03
C LEU A 13 3.65 -10.28 9.58
N VAL A 14 4.28 -9.48 10.44
CA VAL A 14 5.60 -8.87 10.17
C VAL A 14 6.67 -9.93 9.92
N GLU A 15 6.73 -10.98 10.73
CA GLU A 15 7.70 -12.07 10.54
C GLU A 15 7.40 -12.92 9.30
N ILE A 16 6.12 -13.06 8.89
CA ILE A 16 5.75 -13.67 7.62
C ILE A 16 6.29 -12.85 6.44
N VAL A 17 6.10 -11.53 6.44
CA VAL A 17 6.62 -10.65 5.38
C VAL A 17 8.13 -10.75 5.29
N LYS A 18 8.81 -10.71 6.44
CA LYS A 18 10.27 -10.87 6.53
C LYS A 18 10.72 -12.22 5.97
N THR A 19 10.05 -13.31 6.34
CA THR A 19 10.33 -14.66 5.82
C THR A 19 10.17 -14.73 4.31
N VAL A 20 9.12 -14.12 3.75
CA VAL A 20 8.88 -14.10 2.29
C VAL A 20 9.98 -13.31 1.57
N ILE A 21 10.37 -12.16 2.12
CA ILE A 21 11.49 -11.36 1.60
C ILE A 21 12.79 -12.18 1.62
N ASP A 22 13.11 -12.82 2.74
CA ASP A 22 14.32 -13.63 2.91
C ASP A 22 14.37 -14.80 1.93
N ARG A 23 13.25 -15.52 1.77
CA ARG A 23 13.14 -16.63 0.80
C ARG A 23 13.28 -16.17 -0.65
N SER A 24 12.92 -14.93 -0.93
CA SER A 24 13.10 -14.31 -2.25
C SER A 24 14.49 -13.70 -2.44
N ASP A 25 15.37 -13.73 -1.43
CA ASP A 25 16.65 -13.02 -1.43
C ASP A 25 16.50 -11.53 -1.78
N GLY A 26 15.48 -10.88 -1.20
CA GLY A 26 15.13 -9.49 -1.50
C GLY A 26 14.65 -9.24 -2.94
N CYS A 27 14.41 -10.29 -3.72
CA CYS A 27 14.02 -10.20 -5.13
C CYS A 27 12.50 -10.29 -5.38
N LEU A 28 11.68 -9.98 -4.38
CA LEU A 28 10.22 -10.05 -4.47
C LEU A 28 9.71 -9.19 -5.63
N LYS A 29 8.90 -9.77 -6.51
CA LYS A 29 8.32 -9.07 -7.67
C LYS A 29 6.92 -8.56 -7.41
N GLU A 30 6.18 -9.27 -6.56
CA GLU A 30 4.78 -9.03 -6.29
C GLU A 30 4.44 -9.49 -4.88
N ILE A 31 3.64 -8.69 -4.18
CA ILE A 31 3.07 -9.05 -2.89
C ILE A 31 1.68 -8.43 -2.76
N TYR A 32 0.78 -9.20 -2.16
CA TYR A 32 -0.60 -8.82 -1.89
C TYR A 32 -0.91 -9.03 -0.42
N PHE A 33 -1.60 -8.07 0.19
CA PHE A 33 -2.10 -8.15 1.54
C PHE A 33 -3.61 -8.10 1.52
N GLU A 34 -4.25 -9.06 2.18
CA GLU A 34 -5.71 -9.16 2.28
C GLU A 34 -6.29 -8.43 3.48
N VAL A 35 -5.55 -8.33 4.60
CA VAL A 35 -5.97 -7.63 5.82
C VAL A 35 -4.75 -7.27 6.67
N ASN A 36 -4.94 -6.38 7.65
CA ASN A 36 -3.97 -6.04 8.71
C ASN A 36 -2.62 -5.52 8.18
N PHE A 37 -2.63 -4.74 7.10
CA PHE A 37 -1.43 -4.08 6.61
C PHE A 37 -1.08 -2.87 7.48
N ILE A 38 0.12 -2.88 8.07
CA ILE A 38 0.65 -1.80 8.91
C ILE A 38 1.90 -1.18 8.28
N GLN A 39 2.32 -0.02 8.81
CA GLN A 39 3.49 0.71 8.34
C GLN A 39 4.77 -0.14 8.33
N GLU A 40 4.96 -1.03 9.30
CA GLU A 40 6.16 -1.87 9.43
C GLU A 40 6.30 -2.83 8.25
N HIS A 41 5.19 -3.34 7.70
CA HIS A 41 5.21 -4.16 6.49
C HIS A 41 5.76 -3.35 5.30
N LEU A 42 5.24 -2.13 5.11
CA LEU A 42 5.68 -1.27 4.01
C LEU A 42 7.15 -0.90 4.13
N LYS A 43 7.58 -0.55 5.34
CA LYS A 43 8.97 -0.22 5.64
C LYS A 43 9.90 -1.38 5.28
N LEU A 44 9.62 -2.59 5.78
CA LEU A 44 10.40 -3.79 5.48
C LEU A 44 10.51 -4.07 3.98
N ILE A 45 9.39 -3.99 3.26
CA ILE A 45 9.37 -4.24 1.81
C ILE A 45 10.19 -3.17 1.08
N SER A 46 10.03 -1.90 1.44
CA SER A 46 10.75 -0.79 0.80
C SER A 46 12.26 -0.87 1.00
N GLU A 47 12.71 -1.33 2.17
CA GLU A 47 14.13 -1.41 2.53
C GLU A 47 14.81 -2.65 1.98
N ARG A 48 14.08 -3.76 1.88
CA ARG A 48 14.67 -5.07 1.60
C ARG A 48 14.28 -5.66 0.25
N SER A 49 13.34 -5.04 -0.46
CA SER A 49 12.91 -5.51 -1.78
C SER A 49 12.67 -4.36 -2.78
N PRO A 50 13.69 -3.57 -3.12
CA PRO A 50 13.56 -2.40 -4.02
C PRO A 50 13.19 -2.77 -5.47
N CYS A 51 13.28 -4.06 -5.84
CA CYS A 51 12.92 -4.54 -7.17
C CYS A 51 11.43 -4.93 -7.32
N LEU A 52 10.61 -4.67 -6.29
CA LEU A 52 9.17 -4.92 -6.31
C LEU A 52 8.51 -4.19 -7.47
N LYS A 53 7.70 -4.92 -8.24
CA LYS A 53 6.96 -4.39 -9.40
C LYS A 53 5.49 -4.18 -9.10
N ARG A 54 4.92 -4.96 -8.18
CA ARG A 54 3.49 -4.94 -7.87
C ARG A 54 3.28 -5.00 -6.37
N LEU A 55 2.59 -4.00 -5.84
CA LEU A 55 2.15 -3.95 -4.46
C LEU A 55 0.64 -3.76 -4.46
N THR A 56 -0.08 -4.63 -3.76
CA THR A 56 -1.50 -4.41 -3.53
C THR A 56 -1.76 -4.54 -2.03
N ILE A 57 -2.27 -3.46 -1.46
CA ILE A 57 -2.58 -3.32 -0.06
C ILE A 57 -4.11 -3.30 0.04
N TYR A 58 -4.64 -4.22 0.82
CA TYR A 58 -5.97 -4.11 1.36
C TYR A 58 -5.85 -3.65 2.80
N SER A 59 -6.38 -2.47 3.10
CA SER A 59 -6.42 -2.00 4.47
C SER A 59 -7.56 -1.03 4.69
N VAL A 60 -8.29 -1.26 5.77
CA VAL A 60 -9.27 -0.33 6.34
C VAL A 60 -8.66 0.60 7.38
N GLN A 61 -7.37 0.40 7.70
CA GLN A 61 -6.58 1.20 8.62
C GLN A 61 -5.46 1.88 7.84
N GLU A 62 -5.30 3.19 8.00
CA GLU A 62 -4.43 3.99 7.12
C GLU A 62 -3.11 4.41 7.77
N GLU A 63 -2.63 3.60 8.70
CA GLU A 63 -1.40 3.86 9.45
C GLU A 63 -0.14 3.88 8.58
N PHE A 64 -0.23 3.42 7.31
CA PHE A 64 0.90 3.32 6.40
C PHE A 64 1.06 4.51 5.43
N GLU A 65 0.13 5.47 5.36
CA GLU A 65 0.21 6.57 4.38
C GLU A 65 1.52 7.37 4.53
N THR A 66 1.88 7.72 5.76
CA THR A 66 3.11 8.46 6.06
C THR A 66 4.34 7.71 5.55
N GLU A 67 4.43 6.41 5.83
CA GLU A 67 5.52 5.57 5.35
C GLU A 67 5.50 5.45 3.82
N LEU A 68 4.33 5.39 3.17
CA LEU A 68 4.24 5.36 1.71
C LEU A 68 4.77 6.65 1.09
N ILE A 69 4.41 7.81 1.66
CA ILE A 69 4.93 9.10 1.22
C ILE A 69 6.46 9.10 1.37
N GLU A 70 7.00 8.71 2.51
CA GLU A 70 8.43 8.73 2.79
C GLU A 70 9.21 7.73 1.92
N SER A 71 8.73 6.50 1.80
CA SER A 71 9.40 5.40 1.10
C SER A 71 9.16 5.36 -0.41
N ARG A 72 8.33 6.24 -0.99
CA ARG A 72 7.99 6.22 -2.44
C ARG A 72 9.17 6.11 -3.40
N HIS A 73 10.33 6.68 -3.02
CA HIS A 73 11.55 6.66 -3.83
C HIS A 73 12.35 5.36 -3.71
N LYS A 74 12.08 4.54 -2.67
CA LYS A 74 12.65 3.21 -2.45
C LYS A 74 11.98 2.12 -3.31
N PHE A 75 10.97 2.50 -4.11
CA PHE A 75 10.28 1.64 -5.06
C PHE A 75 10.62 1.96 -6.52
N PRO A 76 11.89 1.90 -6.94
CA PRO A 76 12.30 2.30 -8.29
C PRO A 76 11.71 1.40 -9.38
N SER A 77 11.27 0.19 -9.07
CA SER A 77 10.71 -0.75 -10.06
C SER A 77 9.18 -0.88 -10.02
N LEU A 78 8.49 -0.12 -9.17
CA LEU A 78 7.07 -0.30 -8.93
C LEU A 78 6.24 0.17 -10.13
N GLU A 79 5.50 -0.77 -10.72
CA GLU A 79 4.68 -0.56 -11.92
C GLU A 79 3.18 -0.62 -11.62
N LYS A 80 2.78 -1.32 -10.55
CA LYS A 80 1.38 -1.40 -10.13
C LYS A 80 1.25 -1.18 -8.63
N LEU A 81 0.34 -0.29 -8.24
CA LEU A 81 -0.02 -0.04 -6.86
C LEU A 81 -1.54 -0.14 -6.74
N GLY A 82 -2.00 -1.04 -5.87
CA GLY A 82 -3.41 -1.14 -5.47
C GLY A 82 -3.55 -0.74 -4.02
N LEU A 83 -4.44 0.22 -3.74
CA LEU A 83 -4.83 0.66 -2.41
C LEU A 83 -6.34 0.45 -2.26
N ILE A 84 -6.71 -0.69 -1.69
CA ILE A 84 -8.09 -1.18 -1.63
C ILE A 84 -8.59 -1.05 -0.19
N GLY A 85 -9.77 -0.44 -0.02
CA GLY A 85 -10.36 -0.18 1.30
C GLY A 85 -9.73 1.01 2.05
N CYS A 86 -8.82 1.76 1.42
CA CYS A 86 -8.17 2.93 2.00
C CYS A 86 -9.04 4.20 1.78
N PHE A 87 -10.12 4.35 2.55
CA PHE A 87 -11.14 5.38 2.34
C PHE A 87 -10.79 6.79 2.83
N GLU A 88 -9.87 6.92 3.77
CA GLU A 88 -9.39 8.18 4.36
C GLU A 88 -8.12 8.70 3.66
N PHE A 89 -7.60 7.97 2.66
CA PHE A 89 -6.30 8.23 2.05
C PHE A 89 -6.27 9.64 1.46
N THR A 90 -5.32 10.43 1.91
CA THR A 90 -5.38 11.88 1.74
C THR A 90 -4.95 12.33 0.34
N ASP A 91 -5.32 13.55 -0.02
CA ASP A 91 -4.84 14.18 -1.26
C ASP A 91 -3.31 14.29 -1.29
N LYS A 92 -2.66 14.46 -0.14
CA LYS A 92 -1.19 14.47 -0.02
C LYS A 92 -0.62 13.09 -0.31
N GLY A 93 -1.22 12.04 0.24
CA GLY A 93 -0.93 10.65 -0.09
C GLY A 93 -1.04 10.41 -1.59
N MET A 94 -2.15 10.84 -2.20
CA MET A 94 -2.37 10.72 -3.65
C MET A 94 -1.31 11.46 -4.48
N GLN A 95 -1.00 12.72 -4.16
CA GLN A 95 0.05 13.46 -4.87
C GLN A 95 1.40 12.75 -4.80
N SER A 96 1.70 12.09 -3.67
CA SER A 96 2.93 11.32 -3.50
C SER A 96 2.98 10.09 -4.42
N ILE A 97 1.85 9.42 -4.65
CA ILE A 97 1.74 8.31 -5.60
C ILE A 97 2.01 8.80 -7.03
N GLY A 98 1.52 9.99 -7.38
CA GLY A 98 1.81 10.63 -8.66
C GLY A 98 3.31 10.89 -8.92
N GLN A 99 4.15 10.81 -7.89
CA GLN A 99 5.61 10.98 -8.00
C GLN A 99 6.37 9.65 -8.17
N ILE A 100 5.68 8.51 -8.12
CA ILE A 100 6.30 7.19 -8.35
C ILE A 100 6.60 7.03 -9.84
N LYS A 101 7.87 7.19 -10.21
CA LYS A 101 8.33 7.37 -11.61
C LYS A 101 7.89 6.29 -12.59
N ASN A 102 7.82 5.03 -12.15
CA ASN A 102 7.55 3.88 -13.02
C ASN A 102 6.13 3.32 -12.88
N LEU A 103 5.26 4.00 -12.14
CA LEU A 103 3.90 3.54 -11.92
C LEU A 103 3.09 3.61 -13.22
N LYS A 104 2.51 2.48 -13.61
CA LYS A 104 1.76 2.29 -14.87
C LYS A 104 0.30 1.99 -14.62
N HIS A 105 -0.03 1.42 -13.46
CA HIS A 105 -1.40 1.08 -13.08
C HIS A 105 -1.59 1.46 -11.63
N PHE A 106 -2.66 2.19 -11.36
CA PHE A 106 -3.07 2.55 -10.02
C PHE A 106 -4.51 2.12 -9.82
N THR A 107 -4.78 1.40 -8.72
CA THR A 107 -6.14 1.03 -8.33
C THR A 107 -6.41 1.62 -6.95
N PHE A 108 -7.50 2.35 -6.84
CA PHE A 108 -7.94 2.94 -5.58
C PHE A 108 -9.46 2.86 -5.49
N GLY A 109 -9.95 2.38 -4.35
CA GLY A 109 -11.38 2.27 -4.10
C GLY A 109 -11.72 1.32 -2.96
N GLY A 110 -12.99 1.29 -2.60
CA GLY A 110 -13.52 0.50 -1.51
C GLY A 110 -13.73 -0.98 -1.80
N ILE A 111 -14.13 -1.66 -0.73
CA ILE A 111 -14.33 -3.13 -0.62
C ILE A 111 -15.82 -3.51 -0.62
N TYR A 112 -16.69 -2.52 -0.43
CA TYR A 112 -18.13 -2.64 -0.49
C TYR A 112 -18.66 -1.80 -1.65
N PHE A 113 -19.92 -2.03 -2.06
CA PHE A 113 -20.65 -1.06 -2.87
C PHE A 113 -20.74 0.24 -2.09
N GLU A 114 -19.76 1.12 -2.31
CA GLU A 114 -19.81 2.46 -1.79
C GLU A 114 -21.03 3.19 -2.38
N GLU A 115 -21.58 4.13 -1.62
CA GLU A 115 -22.52 5.06 -2.21
C GLU A 115 -21.86 5.77 -3.40
N ARG A 116 -22.61 5.97 -4.50
CA ARG A 116 -22.10 6.61 -5.73
C ARG A 116 -21.38 7.95 -5.45
N SER A 117 -21.78 8.66 -4.41
CA SER A 117 -21.16 9.90 -3.91
C SER A 117 -19.70 9.70 -3.53
N GLN A 118 -19.36 8.62 -2.82
CA GLN A 118 -18.01 8.31 -2.36
C GLN A 118 -17.12 7.87 -3.53
N SER A 119 -17.63 7.02 -4.44
CA SER A 119 -16.87 6.63 -5.63
C SER A 119 -16.55 7.82 -6.54
N ASN A 120 -17.49 8.78 -6.68
CA ASN A 120 -17.23 10.02 -7.39
C ASN A 120 -16.17 10.87 -6.69
N LYS A 121 -16.20 10.96 -5.36
CA LYS A 121 -15.18 11.68 -4.58
C LYS A 121 -13.79 11.09 -4.84
N GLN A 122 -13.64 9.77 -4.79
CA GLN A 122 -12.38 9.08 -5.08
C GLN A 122 -11.91 9.34 -6.52
N ALA A 123 -12.82 9.27 -7.50
CA ALA A 123 -12.52 9.59 -8.88
C ALA A 123 -12.01 11.05 -9.06
N TYR A 124 -12.62 12.01 -8.36
CA TYR A 124 -12.13 13.39 -8.33
C TYR A 124 -10.77 13.53 -7.65
N GLN A 125 -10.53 12.84 -6.53
CA GLN A 125 -9.23 12.85 -5.85
C GLN A 125 -8.13 12.32 -6.77
N ILE A 126 -8.39 11.24 -7.48
CA ILE A 126 -7.48 10.70 -8.50
C ILE A 126 -7.22 11.74 -9.58
N ALA A 127 -8.28 12.28 -10.20
CA ALA A 127 -8.16 13.21 -11.32
C ALA A 127 -7.40 14.50 -10.95
N ASN A 128 -7.57 14.97 -9.71
CA ASN A 128 -6.97 16.21 -9.21
C ASN A 128 -5.54 16.03 -8.67
N ASN A 129 -5.11 14.82 -8.33
CA ASN A 129 -3.82 14.62 -7.66
C ASN A 129 -2.83 13.77 -8.46
N LEU A 130 -3.28 12.97 -9.42
CA LEU A 130 -2.45 12.01 -10.16
C LEU A 130 -2.05 12.48 -11.56
N HIS A 131 -1.72 13.77 -11.70
CA HIS A 131 -1.31 14.36 -13.00
C HIS A 131 -0.05 13.73 -13.62
N GLY A 132 0.78 13.04 -12.84
CA GLY A 132 1.99 12.35 -13.29
C GLY A 132 1.74 10.94 -13.86
N LEU A 133 0.56 10.34 -13.62
CA LEU A 133 0.24 9.00 -14.07
C LEU A 133 -0.22 9.03 -15.54
N ARG A 134 0.53 8.33 -16.40
CA ARG A 134 0.24 8.27 -17.84
C ARG A 134 -0.90 7.31 -18.20
N LYS A 135 -1.33 6.46 -17.27
CA LYS A 135 -2.41 5.48 -17.41
C LYS A 135 -3.11 5.32 -16.06
N LEU A 136 -4.44 5.47 -16.09
CA LEU A 136 -5.38 5.27 -14.99
C LEU A 136 -6.33 4.15 -15.39
#